data_AF-A0A2A4IVM8-F1
#
_entry.id   AF-A0A2A4IVM8-F1
#
_cell.length_a   1.000
_cell.length_b   1.000
_cell.length_c   1.000
_cell.angle_alpha   90.00
_cell.angle_beta   90.00
_cell.angle_gamma   90.00
#
_symmetry.space_group_name_H-M   'P 1'
#
loop_
_entity.id
_entity.type
_entity.pdbx_description
1 polymer ?
#
loop_
_entity_poly.entity_id
_entity_poly.type
_entity_poly.pdbx_seq_one_letter_code
_entity_poly.pdbx_strand_id
1 'polypeptide(L)'
;MFLNRECAKILEKKEWETELSRVQFQSGVRLGIATFNVMISMLPPKIISVLEFVGFSGNKSVGLAELEAGSREPGMRSVLCDLTLLGYHLVMCHFIGAPGDLPVCERILHKQLQVYPESVWFLMFKGRIELLRGQFDAAIVTYNRSINSQREWRQFHHVCFWEIMWVNRNASYYKQRIAGKSLPMEKFVIKRCARYQVQGRRLLLPAIELLCLWNMFPVLAKNERSAQNILKLIEATIILVERETCEWMAGFESDNRAMLRYLQGCCLAAMSLPRLALESFSSVLQLKNHIKEDTFLLPYTVSEMAMCHYQLGDKDRALQMLQDARKKYSGYSLESRLHFRLHSKLEIVKGGNGATTSQLASTF
;
A
#
# COMPACT_ATOMS: atom_id res chain seq x y z
N MET A 1 6.64 -23.46 -12.93
CA MET A 1 7.32 -24.03 -14.12
C MET A 1 6.45 -24.08 -15.37
N PHE A 2 5.14 -24.34 -15.24
CA PHE A 2 4.29 -24.67 -16.38
C PHE A 2 4.12 -23.53 -17.40
N LEU A 3 3.73 -22.30 -17.02
CA LEU A 3 3.47 -21.27 -18.02
C LEU A 3 4.73 -20.80 -18.78
N ASN A 4 5.85 -20.59 -18.08
CA ASN A 4 7.08 -20.07 -18.67
C ASN A 4 7.81 -21.09 -19.57
N ARG A 5 7.88 -22.37 -19.18
CA ARG A 5 8.45 -23.41 -20.07
C ARG A 5 7.56 -23.67 -21.27
N GLU A 6 6.24 -23.67 -21.09
CA GLU A 6 5.32 -23.89 -22.20
C GLU A 6 5.36 -22.70 -23.18
N CYS A 7 5.41 -21.46 -22.72
CA CYS A 7 5.59 -20.29 -23.59
C CYS A 7 6.93 -20.30 -24.34
N ALA A 8 8.03 -20.70 -23.70
CA ALA A 8 9.34 -20.84 -24.36
C ALA A 8 9.35 -22.00 -25.38
N LYS A 9 8.73 -23.14 -25.06
CA LYS A 9 8.57 -24.27 -26.00
C LYS A 9 7.66 -23.93 -27.19
N ILE A 10 6.59 -23.17 -26.96
CA ILE A 10 5.73 -22.64 -28.02
C ILE A 10 6.54 -21.71 -28.93
N LEU A 11 7.49 -20.95 -28.38
CA LEU A 11 8.36 -20.08 -29.15
C LEU A 11 9.26 -20.86 -30.13
N GLU A 12 9.77 -22.01 -29.70
CA GLU A 12 10.65 -22.88 -30.50
C GLU A 12 9.89 -23.75 -31.51
N LYS A 13 8.67 -24.18 -31.18
CA LYS A 13 7.92 -25.19 -31.96
C LYS A 13 6.81 -24.64 -32.83
N LYS A 14 6.35 -23.40 -32.61
CA LYS A 14 5.23 -22.84 -33.36
C LYS A 14 5.70 -22.27 -34.70
N GLU A 15 5.05 -22.68 -35.78
CA GLU A 15 5.14 -21.99 -37.05
C GLU A 15 4.31 -20.69 -36.99
N TRP A 16 4.93 -19.59 -37.39
CA TRP A 16 4.34 -18.26 -37.30
C TRP A 16 3.83 -17.83 -38.66
N GLU A 17 2.58 -17.38 -38.74
CA GLU A 17 1.97 -16.88 -39.96
C GLU A 17 2.71 -15.64 -40.51
N THR A 18 3.29 -14.83 -39.61
CA THR A 18 4.09 -13.66 -39.97
C THR A 18 5.24 -13.44 -38.99
N GLU A 19 6.35 -12.89 -39.47
CA GLU A 19 7.49 -12.50 -38.62
C GLU A 19 7.06 -11.49 -37.51
N LEU A 20 6.10 -10.62 -37.83
CA LEU A 20 5.51 -9.69 -36.86
C LEU A 20 4.85 -10.44 -35.68
N SER A 21 4.10 -11.50 -35.96
CA SER A 21 3.44 -12.30 -34.91
C SER A 21 4.45 -13.03 -34.00
N ARG A 22 5.56 -13.50 -34.57
CA ARG A 22 6.66 -14.12 -33.82
C ARG A 22 7.32 -13.13 -32.87
N VAL A 23 7.72 -11.96 -33.39
CA VAL A 23 8.35 -10.88 -32.61
C VAL A 23 7.43 -10.39 -31.50
N GLN A 24 6.13 -10.20 -31.80
CA GLN A 24 5.16 -9.80 -30.80
C GLN A 24 5.01 -10.85 -29.70
N PHE A 25 4.87 -12.13 -30.04
CA PHE A 25 4.75 -13.17 -29.03
C PHE A 25 6.02 -13.27 -28.18
N GLN A 26 7.20 -13.23 -28.80
CA GLN A 26 8.49 -13.28 -28.12
C GLN A 26 8.70 -12.15 -27.14
N SER A 27 8.42 -10.92 -27.57
CA SER A 27 8.48 -9.75 -26.69
C SER A 27 7.47 -9.87 -25.53
N GLY A 28 6.32 -10.53 -25.75
CA GLY A 28 5.30 -10.75 -24.70
C GLY A 28 5.74 -11.76 -23.66
N VAL A 29 6.34 -12.86 -24.11
CA VAL A 29 6.92 -13.88 -23.24
C VAL A 29 8.08 -13.27 -22.43
N ARG A 30 8.93 -12.44 -23.05
CA ARG A 30 10.02 -11.73 -22.36
C ARG A 30 9.52 -10.78 -21.29
N LEU A 31 8.58 -9.88 -21.62
CA LEU A 31 7.95 -8.98 -20.65
C LEU A 31 7.33 -9.75 -19.47
N GLY A 32 6.59 -10.83 -19.77
CA GLY A 32 5.96 -11.67 -18.76
C GLY A 32 7.00 -12.30 -17.82
N ILE A 33 8.04 -12.92 -18.38
CA ILE A 33 9.14 -13.54 -17.62
C ILE A 33 9.89 -12.50 -16.79
N ALA A 34 10.20 -11.35 -17.36
CA ALA A 34 10.97 -10.30 -16.70
C ALA A 34 10.17 -9.68 -15.52
N THR A 35 8.88 -9.38 -15.74
CA THR A 35 7.98 -8.90 -14.69
C THR A 35 7.80 -9.93 -13.58
N PHE A 36 7.66 -11.22 -13.93
CA PHE A 36 7.54 -12.30 -12.95
C PHE A 36 8.82 -12.45 -12.11
N ASN A 37 9.99 -12.37 -12.75
CA ASN A 37 11.28 -12.44 -12.05
C ASN A 37 11.44 -11.28 -11.05
N VAL A 38 11.11 -10.05 -11.46
CA VAL A 38 11.15 -8.88 -10.58
C VAL A 38 10.15 -9.04 -9.44
N MET A 39 8.89 -9.36 -9.74
CA MET A 39 7.83 -9.58 -8.74
C MET A 39 8.19 -10.65 -7.72
N ILE A 40 8.65 -11.83 -8.16
CA ILE A 40 9.04 -12.92 -7.26
C ILE A 40 10.26 -12.54 -6.43
N SER A 41 11.25 -11.87 -7.02
CA SER A 41 12.47 -11.47 -6.29
C SER A 41 12.21 -10.47 -5.16
N MET A 42 11.05 -9.80 -5.18
CA MET A 42 10.60 -8.90 -4.12
C MET A 42 9.79 -9.62 -3.03
N LEU A 43 9.45 -10.89 -3.23
CA LEU A 43 8.70 -11.68 -2.25
C LEU A 43 9.61 -12.17 -1.12
N PRO A 44 9.07 -12.36 0.09
CA PRO A 44 9.81 -12.97 1.19
C PRO A 44 10.37 -14.36 0.82
N PRO A 45 11.54 -14.77 1.36
CA PRO A 45 12.19 -16.04 1.03
C PRO A 45 11.30 -17.28 1.19
N LYS A 46 10.37 -17.27 2.16
CA LYS A 46 9.41 -18.37 2.39
C LYS A 46 8.36 -18.52 1.28
N ILE A 47 8.02 -17.42 0.59
CA ILE A 47 7.11 -17.46 -0.57
C ILE A 47 7.91 -17.82 -1.82
N ILE A 48 9.14 -17.30 -1.94
CA ILE A 48 10.09 -17.71 -2.98
C ILE A 48 10.29 -19.23 -2.94
N SER A 49 10.55 -19.83 -1.77
CA SER A 49 10.76 -21.27 -1.65
C SER A 49 9.55 -22.13 -2.03
N VAL A 50 8.33 -21.66 -1.74
CA VAL A 50 7.08 -22.34 -2.15
C VAL A 50 6.86 -22.20 -3.66
N LEU A 51 7.11 -21.01 -4.20
CA LEU A 51 7.03 -20.77 -5.63
C LEU A 51 8.10 -21.58 -6.39
N GLU A 52 9.32 -21.66 -5.87
CA GLU A 52 10.43 -22.48 -6.40
C GLU A 52 10.09 -23.96 -6.37
N PHE A 53 9.41 -24.44 -5.33
CA PHE A 53 8.91 -25.81 -5.24
C PHE A 53 7.87 -26.13 -6.34
N VAL A 54 7.01 -25.18 -6.71
CA VAL A 54 6.09 -25.28 -7.88
C VAL A 54 6.80 -24.87 -9.20
N GLY A 55 8.12 -24.66 -9.12
CA GLY A 55 9.05 -24.40 -10.22
C GLY A 55 9.04 -22.97 -10.77
N PHE A 56 8.78 -21.98 -9.93
CA PHE A 56 8.93 -20.55 -10.22
C PHE A 56 10.12 -20.00 -9.42
N SER A 57 11.19 -19.59 -10.10
CA SER A 57 12.31 -18.87 -9.49
C SER A 57 12.28 -17.40 -9.92
N GLY A 58 12.80 -16.52 -9.07
CA GLY A 58 12.85 -15.08 -9.34
C GLY A 58 14.26 -14.54 -9.16
N ASN A 59 14.92 -14.17 -10.27
CA ASN A 59 16.20 -13.49 -10.21
C ASN A 59 16.02 -12.00 -10.56
N LYS A 60 16.24 -11.14 -9.57
CA LYS A 60 16.08 -9.68 -9.70
C LYS A 60 16.96 -9.09 -10.81
N SER A 61 18.24 -9.44 -10.86
CA SER A 61 19.18 -8.83 -11.82
C SER A 61 18.85 -9.25 -13.24
N VAL A 62 18.50 -10.53 -13.44
CA VAL A 62 18.04 -11.04 -14.74
C VAL A 62 16.71 -10.39 -15.14
N GLY A 63 15.76 -10.27 -14.21
CA GLY A 63 14.48 -9.61 -14.47
C GLY A 63 14.63 -8.15 -14.88
N LEU A 64 15.48 -7.38 -14.20
CA LEU A 64 15.76 -5.99 -14.57
C LEU A 64 16.48 -5.89 -15.92
N ALA A 65 17.46 -6.76 -16.18
CA ALA A 65 18.18 -6.78 -17.46
C ALA A 65 17.25 -7.11 -18.64
N GLU A 66 16.35 -8.07 -18.49
CA GLU A 66 15.35 -8.43 -19.51
C GLU A 66 14.31 -7.33 -19.72
N LEU A 67 13.88 -6.63 -18.66
CA LEU A 67 13.02 -5.45 -18.80
C LEU A 67 13.74 -4.32 -19.55
N GLU A 68 15.01 -4.07 -19.27
CA GLU A 68 15.81 -3.08 -20.00
C GLU A 68 16.01 -3.48 -21.47
N ALA A 69 16.23 -4.76 -21.76
CA ALA A 69 16.31 -5.26 -23.13
C ALA A 69 14.98 -5.05 -23.86
N GLY A 70 13.86 -5.43 -23.24
CA GLY A 70 12.52 -5.26 -23.80
C GLY A 70 12.09 -3.80 -23.95
N SER A 71 12.61 -2.89 -23.13
CA SER A 71 12.42 -1.42 -23.27
C SER A 71 13.05 -0.87 -24.57
N ARG A 72 14.13 -1.50 -25.06
CA ARG A 72 14.84 -1.10 -26.28
C ARG A 72 14.19 -1.66 -27.55
N GLU A 73 13.36 -2.70 -27.42
CA GLU A 73 12.64 -3.28 -28.55
C GLU A 73 11.51 -2.35 -29.04
N PRO A 74 11.17 -2.34 -30.35
CA PRO A 74 10.05 -1.57 -30.85
C PRO A 74 8.69 -2.23 -30.51
N GLY A 75 7.66 -1.41 -30.27
CA GLY A 75 6.27 -1.86 -30.12
C GLY A 75 5.68 -1.70 -28.71
N MET A 76 4.40 -2.03 -28.56
CA MET A 76 3.60 -1.77 -27.34
C MET A 76 4.18 -2.43 -26.07
N ARG A 77 4.92 -3.51 -26.20
CA ARG A 77 5.48 -4.24 -25.05
C ARG A 77 6.68 -3.53 -24.44
N SER A 78 7.40 -2.73 -25.22
CA SER A 78 8.44 -1.83 -24.71
C SER A 78 7.88 -0.81 -23.73
N VAL A 79 6.68 -0.29 -24.02
CA VAL A 79 5.92 0.61 -23.13
C VAL A 79 5.61 -0.07 -21.81
N LEU A 80 5.23 -1.35 -21.83
CA LEU A 80 4.95 -2.12 -20.61
C LEU A 80 6.22 -2.43 -19.81
N CYS A 81 7.35 -2.70 -20.48
CA CYS A 81 8.66 -2.84 -19.83
C CYS A 81 9.05 -1.53 -19.12
N ASP A 82 8.90 -0.40 -19.81
CA ASP A 82 9.17 0.94 -19.28
C ASP A 82 8.28 1.28 -18.08
N LEU A 83 6.98 0.98 -18.14
CA LEU A 83 6.07 1.16 -17.01
C LEU A 83 6.46 0.28 -15.81
N THR A 84 6.89 -0.95 -16.06
CA THR A 84 7.34 -1.87 -15.01
C THR A 84 8.62 -1.37 -14.35
N LEU A 85 9.59 -0.88 -15.13
CA LEU A 85 10.83 -0.29 -14.62
C LEU A 85 10.55 0.97 -13.79
N LEU A 86 9.68 1.86 -14.26
CA LEU A 86 9.27 3.06 -13.52
C LEU A 86 8.56 2.70 -12.20
N GLY A 87 7.62 1.76 -12.23
CA GLY A 87 6.96 1.25 -11.03
C GLY A 87 7.94 0.63 -10.04
N TYR A 88 8.92 -0.12 -10.54
CA TYR A 88 9.95 -0.71 -9.70
C TYR A 88 10.79 0.35 -8.99
N HIS A 89 11.40 1.27 -9.73
CA HIS A 89 12.36 2.24 -9.17
C HIS A 89 11.69 3.38 -8.38
N LEU A 90 10.53 3.88 -8.80
CA LEU A 90 9.89 5.07 -8.19
C LEU A 90 8.89 4.72 -7.09
N VAL A 91 8.34 3.50 -7.12
CA VAL A 91 7.30 3.06 -6.18
C VAL A 91 7.82 1.94 -5.29
N MET A 92 8.21 0.81 -5.88
CA MET A 92 8.59 -0.38 -5.10
C MET A 92 9.86 -0.18 -4.28
N CYS A 93 10.94 0.36 -4.87
CA CYS A 93 12.18 0.66 -4.15
C CYS A 93 11.93 1.56 -2.93
N HIS A 94 11.10 2.60 -3.09
CA HIS A 94 10.73 3.50 -1.99
C HIS A 94 9.98 2.76 -0.87
N PHE A 95 9.02 1.90 -1.21
CA PHE A 95 8.28 1.10 -0.23
C PHE A 95 9.15 0.17 0.61
N ILE A 96 10.21 -0.39 0.02
CA ILE A 96 11.11 -1.33 0.70
C ILE A 96 12.37 -0.65 1.29
N GLY A 97 12.51 0.67 1.15
CA GLY A 97 13.68 1.43 1.61
C GLY A 97 14.96 1.14 0.82
N ALA A 98 14.84 0.68 -0.43
CA ALA A 98 15.96 0.47 -1.34
C ALA A 98 16.19 1.71 -2.23
N PRO A 99 17.44 1.97 -2.66
CA PRO A 99 17.70 3.02 -3.64
C PRO A 99 17.08 2.65 -5.00
N GLY A 100 16.29 3.58 -5.57
CA GLY A 100 15.85 3.53 -6.96
C GLY A 100 16.86 4.18 -7.89
N ASP A 101 16.82 3.86 -9.19
CA ASP A 101 17.66 4.50 -10.20
C ASP A 101 16.87 5.62 -10.89
N LEU A 102 17.02 6.84 -10.37
CA LEU A 102 16.35 8.02 -10.91
C LEU A 102 16.83 8.33 -12.34
N PRO A 103 18.13 8.31 -12.69
CA PRO A 103 18.60 8.53 -14.06
C PRO A 103 17.97 7.60 -15.11
N VAL A 104 17.78 6.32 -14.78
CA VAL A 104 17.06 5.37 -15.66
C VAL A 104 15.62 5.83 -15.88
N CYS A 105 14.90 6.18 -14.82
CA CYS A 105 13.53 6.69 -14.89
C CYS A 105 13.46 7.99 -15.72
N GLU A 106 14.45 8.86 -15.54
CA GLU A 106 14.80 10.03 -16.34
C GLU A 106 14.66 9.80 -17.84
N ARG A 107 15.52 8.92 -18.32
CA ARG A 107 15.66 8.58 -19.74
C ARG A 107 14.38 7.95 -20.29
N ILE A 108 13.77 7.04 -19.52
CA ILE A 108 12.51 6.38 -19.92
C ILE A 108 11.40 7.41 -20.10
N LEU A 109 11.19 8.30 -19.12
CA LEU A 109 10.13 9.30 -19.19
C LEU A 109 10.38 10.31 -20.30
N HIS A 110 11.63 10.74 -20.50
CA HIS A 110 11.98 11.63 -21.60
C HIS A 110 11.62 11.01 -22.96
N LYS A 111 11.99 9.74 -23.20
CA LYS A 111 11.65 9.00 -24.41
C LYS A 111 10.13 8.83 -24.57
N GLN A 112 9.45 8.38 -23.52
CA GLN A 112 8.04 8.00 -23.62
C GLN A 112 7.09 9.20 -23.66
N LEU A 113 7.40 10.30 -23.00
CA LEU A 113 6.57 11.52 -23.05
C LEU A 113 6.69 12.28 -24.38
N GLN A 114 7.74 12.05 -25.17
CA GLN A 114 7.81 12.56 -26.55
C GLN A 114 6.80 11.85 -27.46
N VAL A 115 6.56 10.55 -27.23
CA VAL A 115 5.62 9.74 -28.02
C VAL A 115 4.20 9.83 -27.47
N TYR A 116 4.04 9.81 -26.14
CA TYR A 116 2.77 9.79 -25.42
C TYR A 116 2.69 10.94 -24.41
N PRO A 117 2.58 12.20 -24.87
CA PRO A 117 2.66 13.39 -24.01
C PRO A 117 1.54 13.48 -22.96
N GLU A 118 0.37 12.91 -23.25
CA GLU A 118 -0.81 12.91 -22.38
C GLU A 118 -1.05 11.57 -21.68
N SER A 119 -0.06 10.67 -21.66
CA SER A 119 -0.18 9.39 -20.97
C SER A 119 -0.35 9.58 -19.46
N VAL A 120 -1.45 9.04 -18.94
CA VAL A 120 -1.79 9.10 -17.51
C VAL A 120 -0.70 8.47 -16.63
N TRP A 121 -0.09 7.37 -17.09
CA TRP A 121 0.95 6.69 -16.33
C TRP A 121 2.28 7.42 -16.35
N PHE A 122 2.72 7.90 -17.51
CA PHE A 122 4.00 8.60 -17.63
C PHE A 122 3.96 9.97 -16.95
N LEU A 123 2.84 10.69 -17.03
CA LEU A 123 2.65 11.93 -16.29
C LEU A 123 2.65 11.70 -14.77
N MET A 124 2.00 10.64 -14.28
CA MET A 124 2.03 10.29 -12.86
C MET A 124 3.46 10.00 -12.37
N PHE A 125 4.23 9.19 -13.11
CA PHE A 125 5.64 8.92 -12.76
C PHE A 125 6.55 10.14 -12.88
N LYS A 126 6.30 11.04 -13.85
CA LYS A 126 7.00 12.34 -13.93
C LYS A 126 6.76 13.18 -12.69
N GLY A 127 5.50 13.32 -12.28
CA GLY A 127 5.15 14.03 -11.04
C GLY A 127 5.88 13.43 -9.83
N ARG A 128 6.04 12.10 -9.78
CA ARG A 128 6.72 11.42 -8.68
C ARG A 128 8.21 11.77 -8.62
N ILE A 129 8.88 11.90 -9.76
CA ILE A 129 10.28 12.35 -9.81
C ILE A 129 10.41 13.80 -9.33
N GLU A 130 9.50 14.68 -9.77
CA GLU A 130 9.47 16.08 -9.35
C GLU A 130 9.31 16.16 -7.81
N LEU A 131 8.47 15.30 -7.21
CA LEU A 131 8.36 15.17 -5.75
C LEU A 131 9.63 14.69 -5.07
N LEU A 132 10.27 13.63 -5.58
CA LEU A 132 11.51 13.12 -5.01
C LEU A 132 12.65 14.14 -5.07
N ARG A 133 12.57 15.12 -5.98
CA ARG A 133 13.51 16.25 -6.11
C ARG A 133 13.13 17.48 -5.29
N GLY A 134 12.00 17.46 -4.59
CA GLY A 134 11.48 18.61 -3.85
C GLY A 134 10.87 19.71 -4.74
N GLN A 135 10.58 19.43 -6.01
CA GLN A 135 9.97 20.37 -6.96
C GLN A 135 8.44 20.31 -6.85
N PHE A 136 7.93 20.75 -5.70
CA PHE A 136 6.53 20.59 -5.30
C PHE A 136 5.52 21.27 -6.24
N ASP A 137 5.75 22.51 -6.63
CA ASP A 137 4.82 23.25 -7.51
C ASP A 137 4.74 22.61 -8.92
N ALA A 138 5.89 22.20 -9.46
CA ALA A 138 5.95 21.49 -10.74
C ALA A 138 5.20 20.15 -10.68
N ALA A 139 5.39 19.39 -9.60
CA ALA A 139 4.69 18.13 -9.39
C ALA A 139 3.17 18.30 -9.39
N ILE A 140 2.66 19.32 -8.69
CA ILE A 140 1.21 19.62 -8.67
C ILE A 140 0.69 19.89 -10.08
N VAL A 141 1.40 20.69 -10.87
CA VAL A 141 1.01 20.98 -12.26
C VAL A 141 0.99 19.70 -13.09
N THR A 142 2.03 18.87 -12.99
CA THR A 142 2.14 17.61 -13.71
C THR A 142 1.04 16.62 -13.34
N TYR A 143 0.71 16.46 -12.05
CA TYR A 143 -0.37 15.58 -11.61
C TYR A 143 -1.75 16.08 -12.04
N ASN A 144 -2.02 17.39 -11.99
CA ASN A 144 -3.26 17.95 -12.51
C ASN A 144 -3.39 17.71 -14.01
N ARG A 145 -2.29 17.83 -14.77
CA ARG A 145 -2.25 17.46 -16.20
C ARG A 145 -2.57 15.98 -16.40
N SER A 146 -1.99 15.09 -15.59
CA SER A 146 -2.30 13.65 -15.61
C SER A 146 -3.77 13.34 -15.33
N ILE A 147 -4.40 14.08 -14.41
CA ILE A 147 -5.82 13.90 -14.09
C ILE A 147 -6.69 14.34 -15.28
N ASN A 148 -6.34 15.46 -15.89
CA ASN A 148 -7.10 16.05 -17.00
C ASN A 148 -6.92 15.30 -18.33
N SER A 149 -5.89 14.46 -18.47
CA SER A 149 -5.64 13.74 -19.72
C SER A 149 -6.66 12.63 -20.02
N GLN A 150 -7.43 12.18 -19.03
CA GLN A 150 -8.46 11.16 -19.21
C GLN A 150 -9.61 11.25 -18.20
N ARG A 151 -10.81 10.79 -18.59
CA ARG A 151 -12.01 10.74 -17.72
C ARG A 151 -12.63 9.35 -17.56
N GLU A 152 -12.10 8.35 -18.26
CA GLU A 152 -12.62 6.97 -18.28
C GLU A 152 -12.27 6.23 -16.99
N TRP A 153 -11.01 6.29 -16.57
CA TRP A 153 -10.50 5.62 -15.40
C TRP A 153 -10.37 6.59 -14.22
N ARG A 154 -11.53 6.97 -13.68
CA ARG A 154 -11.62 7.95 -12.57
C ARG A 154 -10.89 7.50 -11.31
N GLN A 155 -10.77 6.19 -11.09
CA GLN A 155 -10.05 5.63 -9.95
C GLN A 155 -8.57 6.01 -9.97
N PHE A 156 -7.98 6.17 -11.16
CA PHE A 156 -6.60 6.61 -11.30
C PHE A 156 -6.38 8.03 -10.80
N HIS A 157 -7.40 8.89 -10.87
CA HIS A 157 -7.33 10.25 -10.34
C HIS A 157 -6.99 10.24 -8.84
N HIS A 158 -7.46 9.25 -8.09
CA HIS A 158 -7.14 9.11 -6.67
C HIS A 158 -5.65 8.89 -6.42
N VAL A 159 -4.92 8.24 -7.33
CA VAL A 159 -3.46 8.08 -7.22
C VAL A 159 -2.77 9.43 -7.38
N CYS A 160 -3.20 10.24 -8.35
CA CYS A 160 -2.65 11.59 -8.53
C CYS A 160 -3.03 12.53 -7.38
N PHE A 161 -4.27 12.48 -6.89
CA PHE A 161 -4.68 13.23 -5.71
C PHE A 161 -3.90 12.82 -4.47
N TRP A 162 -3.63 11.53 -4.31
CA TRP A 162 -2.79 11.01 -3.25
C TRP A 162 -1.38 11.58 -3.31
N GLU A 163 -0.79 11.66 -4.49
CA GLU A 163 0.54 12.25 -4.66
C GLU A 163 0.52 13.76 -4.40
N ILE A 164 -0.44 14.51 -4.97
CA ILE A 164 -0.64 15.96 -4.72
C ILE A 164 -0.87 16.27 -3.23
N MET A 165 -1.52 15.35 -2.50
CA MET A 165 -1.82 15.49 -1.07
C MET A 165 -0.56 15.71 -0.23
N TRP A 166 0.55 15.06 -0.56
CA TRP A 166 1.82 15.21 0.15
C TRP A 166 2.45 16.60 -0.04
N VAL A 167 1.91 17.39 -0.96
CA VAL A 167 2.53 18.58 -1.54
C VAL A 167 1.72 19.83 -1.23
N ASN A 168 0.40 19.72 -1.17
CA ASN A 168 -0.48 20.86 -1.35
C ASN A 168 -1.36 21.20 -0.12
N ARG A 169 -1.48 22.50 0.14
CA ARG A 169 -2.31 23.16 1.17
C ARG A 169 -3.83 23.09 0.87
N ASN A 170 -4.25 22.49 -0.24
CA ASN A 170 -5.60 22.65 -0.79
C ASN A 170 -6.34 21.31 -1.06
N ALA A 171 -6.02 20.25 -0.31
CA ALA A 171 -6.66 18.92 -0.49
C ALA A 171 -8.20 18.93 -0.48
N SER A 172 -8.83 19.93 0.15
CA SER A 172 -10.28 20.15 0.15
C SER A 172 -10.89 20.39 -1.25
N TYR A 173 -10.12 20.95 -2.20
CA TYR A 173 -10.58 21.25 -3.56
C TYR A 173 -10.72 20.01 -4.45
N TYR A 174 -10.08 18.89 -4.09
CA TYR A 174 -10.04 17.68 -4.90
C TYR A 174 -11.08 16.61 -4.48
N LYS A 175 -12.04 17.00 -3.64
CA LYS A 175 -13.09 16.11 -3.13
C LYS A 175 -14.06 15.70 -4.24
N GLN A 176 -14.03 14.44 -4.66
CA GLN A 176 -15.01 13.91 -5.61
C GLN A 176 -16.28 13.46 -4.88
N ARG A 177 -17.43 13.58 -5.55
CA ARG A 177 -18.71 13.06 -5.07
C ARG A 177 -19.19 12.02 -6.07
N ILE A 178 -19.38 10.79 -5.63
CA ILE A 178 -20.00 9.73 -6.42
C ILE A 178 -21.40 9.52 -5.85
N ALA A 179 -22.43 9.66 -6.69
CA ALA A 179 -23.84 9.59 -6.28
C ALA A 179 -24.16 10.53 -5.08
N GLY A 180 -23.65 11.76 -5.12
CA GLY A 180 -23.87 12.77 -4.07
C GLY A 180 -23.09 12.56 -2.76
N LYS A 181 -22.44 11.40 -2.57
CA LYS A 181 -21.61 11.10 -1.40
C LYS A 181 -20.13 11.17 -1.77
N SER A 182 -19.32 11.84 -0.95
CA SER A 182 -17.86 11.78 -1.12
C SER A 182 -17.31 10.48 -0.56
N LEU A 183 -16.27 9.96 -1.21
CA LEU A 183 -15.65 8.69 -0.83
C LEU A 183 -15.09 8.72 0.60
N PRO A 184 -15.20 7.64 1.38
CA PRO A 184 -14.73 7.61 2.76
C PRO A 184 -13.24 7.93 2.92
N MET A 185 -12.40 7.40 2.01
CA MET A 185 -10.95 7.66 2.03
C MET A 185 -10.63 9.11 1.69
N GLU A 186 -11.35 9.75 0.76
CA GLU A 186 -11.14 11.17 0.44
C GLU A 186 -11.49 12.07 1.62
N LYS A 187 -12.62 11.80 2.30
CA LYS A 187 -12.99 12.51 3.54
C LYS A 187 -11.92 12.37 4.62
N PHE A 188 -11.39 11.17 4.79
CA PHE A 188 -10.33 10.88 5.75
C PHE A 188 -9.04 11.64 5.42
N VAL A 189 -8.62 11.58 4.15
CA VAL A 189 -7.43 12.29 3.64
C VAL A 189 -7.56 13.81 3.82
N ILE A 190 -8.72 14.40 3.50
CA ILE A 190 -8.96 15.83 3.67
C ILE A 190 -8.79 16.25 5.14
N LYS A 191 -9.30 15.45 6.09
CA LYS A 191 -9.11 15.69 7.52
C LYS A 191 -7.62 15.66 7.91
N ARG A 192 -6.87 14.68 7.41
CA ARG A 192 -5.41 14.61 7.62
C ARG A 192 -4.68 15.82 7.05
N CYS A 193 -5.09 16.32 5.89
CA CYS A 193 -4.50 17.53 5.31
C CYS A 193 -4.81 18.78 6.13
N ALA A 194 -6.04 18.93 6.64
CA ALA A 194 -6.39 20.00 7.54
C ALA A 194 -5.54 19.94 8.82
N ARG A 195 -5.39 18.74 9.39
CA ARG A 195 -4.52 18.51 10.56
C ARG A 195 -3.06 18.86 10.27
N TYR A 196 -2.52 18.42 9.13
CA TYR A 196 -1.15 18.76 8.71
C TYR A 196 -0.88 20.26 8.73
N GLN A 197 -1.86 21.08 8.33
CA GLN A 197 -1.72 22.54 8.37
C GLN A 197 -1.72 23.09 9.78
N VAL A 198 -2.66 22.65 10.62
CA VAL A 198 -2.78 23.10 12.01
C VAL A 198 -1.54 22.69 12.82
N GLN A 199 -0.99 21.51 12.54
CA GLN A 199 0.20 20.96 13.20
C GLN A 199 1.54 21.47 12.62
N GLY A 200 1.52 22.60 11.89
CA GLY A 200 2.75 23.23 11.41
C GLY A 200 3.49 22.41 10.34
N ARG A 201 2.74 21.77 9.43
CA ARG A 201 3.25 20.92 8.34
C ARG A 201 3.89 19.62 8.83
N ARG A 202 3.30 19.01 9.86
CA ARG A 202 3.74 17.73 10.41
C ARG A 202 2.57 16.79 10.63
N LEU A 203 2.79 15.51 10.38
CA LEU A 203 1.89 14.40 10.73
C LEU A 203 2.72 13.24 11.27
N LEU A 204 2.16 12.50 12.22
CA LEU A 204 2.81 11.32 12.78
C LEU A 204 2.65 10.13 11.85
N LEU A 205 3.78 9.65 11.33
CA LEU A 205 3.89 8.39 10.59
C LEU A 205 2.77 8.17 9.54
N PRO A 206 2.44 9.16 8.68
CA PRO A 206 1.25 9.07 7.82
C PRO A 206 1.33 7.94 6.79
N ALA A 207 2.53 7.55 6.37
CA ALA A 207 2.74 6.37 5.52
C ALA A 207 2.40 5.05 6.26
N ILE A 208 2.79 4.92 7.52
CA ILE A 208 2.52 3.73 8.35
C ILE A 208 1.03 3.66 8.70
N GLU A 209 0.41 4.80 9.01
CA GLU A 209 -1.03 4.91 9.21
C GLU A 209 -1.81 4.32 8.03
N LEU A 210 -1.44 4.72 6.81
CA LEU A 210 -2.08 4.23 5.61
C LEU A 210 -1.87 2.73 5.38
N LEU A 211 -0.63 2.24 5.57
CA LEU A 211 -0.34 0.81 5.47
C LEU A 211 -1.22 0.00 6.44
N CYS A 212 -1.44 0.51 7.64
CA CYS A 212 -2.35 -0.10 8.61
C CYS A 212 -3.81 -0.08 8.10
N LEU A 213 -4.29 1.07 7.60
CA LEU A 213 -5.65 1.19 7.05
C LEU A 213 -5.90 0.30 5.83
N TRP A 214 -4.86 0.05 5.02
CA TRP A 214 -4.87 -0.88 3.90
C TRP A 214 -4.61 -2.33 4.27
N ASN A 215 -4.52 -2.64 5.57
CA ASN A 215 -4.32 -4.00 6.06
C ASN A 215 -3.01 -4.63 5.52
N MET A 216 -1.96 -3.82 5.32
CA MET A 216 -0.67 -4.26 4.77
C MET A 216 0.25 -4.87 5.83
N PHE A 217 0.00 -4.65 7.11
CA PHE A 217 0.87 -5.13 8.19
C PHE A 217 1.06 -6.67 8.20
N PRO A 218 0.02 -7.51 8.01
CA PRO A 218 0.21 -8.96 7.90
C PRO A 218 1.12 -9.37 6.73
N VAL A 219 1.09 -8.62 5.62
CA VAL A 219 1.97 -8.87 4.46
C VAL A 219 3.41 -8.46 4.79
N LEU A 220 3.58 -7.30 5.40
CA LEU A 220 4.89 -6.77 5.81
C LEU A 220 5.54 -7.61 6.91
N ALA A 221 4.73 -8.14 7.84
CA ALA A 221 5.15 -9.02 8.93
C ALA A 221 5.78 -10.34 8.47
N LYS A 222 5.52 -10.77 7.22
CA LYS A 222 6.21 -11.92 6.63
C LYS A 222 7.71 -11.70 6.44
N ASN A 223 8.14 -10.44 6.31
CA ASN A 223 9.53 -10.04 6.34
C ASN A 223 9.85 -9.48 7.73
N GLU A 224 10.41 -10.32 8.59
CA GLU A 224 10.71 -9.99 9.99
C GLU A 224 11.57 -8.72 10.12
N ARG A 225 12.53 -8.51 9.20
CA ARG A 225 13.39 -7.31 9.22
C ARG A 225 12.60 -6.04 8.93
N SER A 226 11.74 -6.06 7.91
CA SER A 226 10.89 -4.90 7.58
C SER A 226 9.89 -4.60 8.69
N ALA A 227 9.27 -5.63 9.26
CA ALA A 227 8.34 -5.49 10.37
C ALA A 227 9.01 -4.92 11.62
N GLN A 228 10.21 -5.41 11.97
CA GLN A 228 11.01 -4.86 13.07
C GLN A 228 11.43 -3.41 12.83
N ASN A 229 11.79 -3.04 11.60
CA ASN A 229 12.15 -1.65 11.28
C ASN A 229 10.94 -0.71 11.45
N ILE A 230 9.75 -1.13 11.00
CA ILE A 230 8.50 -0.38 11.19
C ILE A 230 8.19 -0.26 12.68
N LEU A 231 8.27 -1.36 13.43
CA LEU A 231 8.02 -1.35 14.87
C LEU A 231 8.99 -0.41 15.61
N LYS A 232 10.29 -0.48 15.31
CA LYS A 232 11.31 0.42 15.88
C LYS A 232 11.00 1.89 15.60
N LEU A 233 10.55 2.23 14.38
CA LEU A 233 10.18 3.59 14.03
C LEU A 233 8.94 4.06 14.82
N ILE A 234 7.94 3.19 14.97
CA ILE A 234 6.74 3.47 15.79
C ILE A 234 7.15 3.70 17.25
N GLU A 235 7.95 2.81 17.83
CA GLU A 235 8.39 2.88 19.23
C GLU A 235 9.24 4.11 19.51
N ALA A 236 10.20 4.44 18.63
CA ALA A 236 10.99 5.66 18.75
C ALA A 236 10.11 6.92 18.73
N THR A 237 9.08 6.93 17.87
CA THR A 237 8.13 8.04 17.79
C THR A 237 7.23 8.13 19.03
N ILE A 238 6.80 7.00 19.59
CA ILE A 238 6.05 6.95 20.86
C ILE A 238 6.90 7.54 21.99
N ILE A 239 8.15 7.10 22.12
CA ILE A 239 9.06 7.58 23.16
C ILE A 239 9.26 9.10 23.05
N LEU A 240 9.46 9.61 21.84
CA LEU A 240 9.59 11.05 21.59
C LEU A 240 8.34 11.81 22.05
N VAL A 241 7.15 11.35 21.65
CA VAL A 241 5.86 12.00 21.94
C VAL A 241 5.45 11.90 23.43
N GLU A 242 5.94 10.89 24.14
CA GLU A 242 5.66 10.69 25.57
C GLU A 242 6.63 11.43 26.48
N ARG A 243 7.90 11.57 26.07
CA ARG A 243 8.93 12.27 26.87
C ARG A 243 8.91 13.78 26.69
N GLU A 244 8.65 14.25 25.48
CA GLU A 244 8.74 15.68 25.15
C GLU A 244 7.35 16.30 25.00
N THR A 245 7.20 17.53 25.50
CA THR A 245 6.03 18.35 25.23
C THR A 245 6.07 18.81 23.77
N CYS A 246 5.33 18.11 22.93
CA CYS A 246 5.21 18.43 21.50
C CYS A 246 4.13 19.50 21.28
N GLU A 247 4.50 20.77 21.42
CA GLU A 247 3.56 21.92 21.27
C GLU A 247 2.83 21.93 19.91
N TRP A 248 3.48 21.44 18.85
CA TRP A 248 2.89 21.31 17.51
C TRP A 248 1.73 20.29 17.44
N MET A 249 1.50 19.50 18.49
CA MET A 249 0.34 18.61 18.62
C MET A 249 -0.85 19.23 19.35
N ALA A 250 -0.77 20.51 19.70
CA ALA A 250 -1.82 21.24 20.41
C ALA A 250 -3.22 20.94 19.83
N GLY A 251 -4.09 20.38 20.67
CA GLY A 251 -5.48 20.05 20.33
C GLY A 251 -5.72 18.67 19.70
N PHE A 252 -4.65 17.93 19.35
CA PHE A 252 -4.71 16.57 18.77
C PHE A 252 -3.84 15.57 19.53
N GLU A 253 -3.38 15.88 20.75
CA GLU A 253 -2.42 15.07 21.50
C GLU A 253 -2.95 13.67 21.78
N SER A 254 -4.20 13.58 22.23
CA SER A 254 -4.84 12.29 22.54
C SER A 254 -5.11 11.47 21.28
N ASP A 255 -5.58 12.10 20.20
CA ASP A 255 -5.78 11.47 18.89
C ASP A 255 -4.46 10.91 18.33
N ASN A 256 -3.39 11.70 18.40
CA ASN A 256 -2.06 11.34 17.92
C ASN A 256 -1.42 10.21 18.75
N ARG A 257 -1.53 10.27 20.09
CA ARG A 257 -1.05 9.21 20.98
C ARG A 257 -1.83 7.91 20.78
N ALA A 258 -3.16 8.00 20.68
CA ALA A 258 -4.02 6.86 20.38
C ALA A 258 -3.66 6.23 19.03
N MET A 259 -3.39 7.04 18.00
CA MET A 259 -2.94 6.55 16.69
C MET A 259 -1.65 5.76 16.80
N LEU A 260 -0.61 6.31 17.45
CA LEU A 260 0.68 5.62 17.58
C LEU A 260 0.54 4.27 18.31
N ARG A 261 -0.21 4.24 19.41
CA ARG A 261 -0.48 3.02 20.18
C ARG A 261 -1.30 2.01 19.37
N TYR A 262 -2.25 2.48 18.57
CA TYR A 262 -3.00 1.62 17.64
C TYR A 262 -2.08 1.00 16.57
N LEU A 263 -1.21 1.79 15.93
CA LEU A 263 -0.25 1.29 14.93
C LEU A 263 0.73 0.29 15.55
N GLN A 264 1.22 0.56 16.76
CA GLN A 264 2.06 -0.37 17.51
C GLN A 264 1.34 -1.71 17.73
N GLY A 265 0.10 -1.66 18.25
CA GLY A 265 -0.70 -2.86 18.49
C GLY A 265 -0.96 -3.67 17.22
N CYS A 266 -1.31 -3.01 16.11
CA CYS A 266 -1.51 -3.68 14.82
C CYS A 266 -0.22 -4.33 14.30
N CYS A 267 0.93 -3.66 14.44
CA CYS A 267 2.21 -4.20 14.01
C CYS A 267 2.61 -5.43 14.85
N LEU A 268 2.48 -5.34 16.18
CA LEU A 268 2.74 -6.44 17.10
C LEU A 268 1.81 -7.65 16.86
N ALA A 269 0.52 -7.40 16.63
CA ALA A 269 -0.44 -8.45 16.29
C ALA A 269 -0.08 -9.14 14.97
N ALA A 270 0.34 -8.38 13.95
CA ALA A 270 0.81 -8.93 12.68
C ALA A 270 2.09 -9.77 12.84
N MET A 271 2.96 -9.41 13.80
CA MET A 271 4.16 -10.15 14.17
C MET A 271 3.88 -11.37 15.09
N SER A 272 2.61 -11.75 15.27
CA SER A 272 2.20 -12.87 16.14
C SER A 272 2.58 -12.68 17.62
N LEU A 273 2.55 -11.44 18.10
CA LEU A 273 2.77 -11.07 19.51
C LEU A 273 1.47 -10.51 20.14
N PRO A 274 0.39 -11.32 20.25
CA PRO A 274 -0.94 -10.82 20.62
C PRO A 274 -1.02 -10.23 22.03
N ARG A 275 -0.21 -10.70 22.98
CA ARG A 275 -0.21 -10.17 24.36
C ARG A 275 0.29 -8.72 24.42
N LEU A 276 1.42 -8.44 23.76
CA LEU A 276 1.96 -7.08 23.67
C LEU A 276 1.06 -6.15 22.84
N ALA A 277 0.41 -6.71 21.81
CA ALA A 277 -0.59 -5.98 21.03
C ALA A 277 -1.78 -5.54 21.92
N LEU A 278 -2.27 -6.42 22.79
CA LEU A 278 -3.37 -6.10 23.72
C LEU A 278 -3.01 -4.98 24.69
N GLU A 279 -1.77 -4.88 25.16
CA GLU A 279 -1.29 -3.77 26.01
C GLU A 279 -1.27 -2.44 25.23
N SER A 280 -0.84 -2.48 23.98
CA SER A 280 -0.86 -1.29 23.11
C SER A 280 -2.30 -0.84 22.85
N PHE A 281 -3.21 -1.78 22.59
CA PHE A 281 -4.62 -1.51 22.34
C PHE A 281 -5.38 -1.04 23.59
N SER A 282 -5.04 -1.54 24.78
CA SER A 282 -5.66 -1.09 26.03
C SER A 282 -5.36 0.39 26.29
N SER A 283 -4.14 0.83 25.96
CA SER A 283 -3.72 2.24 26.04
C SER A 283 -4.58 3.14 25.12
N VAL A 284 -4.98 2.64 23.94
CA VAL A 284 -5.91 3.37 23.06
C VAL A 284 -7.29 3.52 23.71
N LEU A 285 -7.81 2.46 24.31
CA LEU A 285 -9.13 2.49 24.95
C LEU A 285 -9.17 3.36 26.22
N GLN A 286 -8.04 3.51 26.92
CA GLN A 286 -7.92 4.46 28.04
C GLN A 286 -8.09 5.92 27.58
N LEU A 287 -7.66 6.24 26.35
CA LEU A 287 -7.79 7.57 25.77
C LEU A 287 -9.18 7.85 25.17
N LYS A 288 -10.14 6.92 25.24
CA LYS A 288 -11.44 7.01 24.55
C LYS A 288 -12.22 8.32 24.78
N ASN A 289 -12.15 8.89 25.98
CA ASN A 289 -12.89 10.11 26.33
C ASN A 289 -12.16 11.39 25.89
N HIS A 290 -10.90 11.27 25.46
CA HIS A 290 -10.04 12.39 25.07
C HIS A 290 -9.79 12.43 23.55
N ILE A 291 -10.10 11.36 22.82
CA ILE A 291 -10.05 11.33 21.35
C ILE A 291 -11.22 12.17 20.80
N LYS A 292 -10.90 13.19 19.99
CA LYS A 292 -11.90 14.12 19.47
C LYS A 292 -12.25 13.86 18.01
N GLU A 293 -11.26 13.61 17.16
CA GLU A 293 -11.43 13.53 15.71
C GLU A 293 -11.33 12.09 15.18
N ASP A 294 -10.38 11.32 15.69
CA ASP A 294 -10.03 9.98 15.25
C ASP A 294 -10.83 8.89 15.97
N THR A 295 -12.12 9.13 16.18
CA THR A 295 -13.04 8.22 16.89
C THR A 295 -13.13 6.83 16.25
N PHE A 296 -12.76 6.71 14.96
CA PHE A 296 -12.68 5.42 14.27
C PHE A 296 -11.67 4.46 14.90
N LEU A 297 -10.65 4.97 15.62
CA LEU A 297 -9.67 4.15 16.30
C LEU A 297 -10.30 3.20 17.31
N LEU A 298 -11.41 3.60 17.97
CA LEU A 298 -12.05 2.80 19.00
C LEU A 298 -12.63 1.48 18.46
N PRO A 299 -13.57 1.48 17.49
CA PRO A 299 -14.10 0.23 16.96
C PRO A 299 -13.06 -0.58 16.18
N TYR A 300 -12.08 0.07 15.54
CA TYR A 300 -10.95 -0.63 14.92
C TYR A 300 -10.11 -1.36 15.97
N THR A 301 -9.78 -0.71 17.08
CA THR A 301 -9.02 -1.30 18.20
C THR A 301 -9.77 -2.50 18.78
N VAL A 302 -11.06 -2.36 19.09
CA VAL A 302 -11.88 -3.47 19.61
C VAL A 302 -11.88 -4.65 18.64
N SER A 303 -11.97 -4.38 17.33
CA SER A 303 -11.90 -5.42 16.30
C SER A 303 -10.56 -6.14 16.24
N GLU A 304 -9.43 -5.44 16.41
CA GLU A 304 -8.10 -6.06 16.42
C GLU A 304 -7.81 -6.80 17.73
N MET A 305 -8.25 -6.26 18.87
CA MET A 305 -8.18 -6.95 20.17
C MET A 305 -8.96 -8.27 20.14
N ALA A 306 -10.13 -8.29 19.50
CA ALA A 306 -10.90 -9.51 19.34
C ALA A 306 -10.11 -10.60 18.60
N MET A 307 -9.38 -10.23 17.55
CA MET A 307 -8.52 -11.17 16.81
C MET A 307 -7.33 -11.63 17.65
N CYS A 308 -6.77 -10.77 18.50
CA CYS A 308 -5.72 -11.17 19.44
C CYS A 308 -6.25 -12.20 20.46
N HIS A 309 -7.45 -12.00 21.01
CA HIS A 309 -8.10 -12.98 21.88
C HIS A 309 -8.39 -14.30 21.16
N TYR A 310 -8.86 -14.24 19.91
CA TYR A 310 -9.05 -15.44 19.09
C TYR A 310 -7.74 -16.22 18.89
N GLN A 311 -6.63 -15.53 18.59
CA GLN A 311 -5.30 -16.14 18.47
C GLN A 311 -4.81 -16.78 19.79
N LEU A 312 -5.25 -16.26 20.93
CA LEU A 312 -4.95 -16.81 22.25
C LEU A 312 -5.86 -17.98 22.65
N GLY A 313 -6.88 -18.31 21.84
CA GLY A 313 -7.83 -19.40 22.09
C GLY A 313 -9.17 -18.96 22.68
N ASP A 314 -9.34 -17.68 23.02
CA ASP A 314 -10.57 -17.15 23.64
C ASP A 314 -11.65 -16.83 22.59
N LYS A 315 -12.19 -17.87 21.93
CA LYS A 315 -13.15 -17.72 20.82
C LYS A 315 -14.43 -16.97 21.21
N ASP A 316 -15.00 -17.25 22.38
CA ASP A 316 -16.26 -16.62 22.81
C ASP A 316 -16.10 -15.12 23.06
N ARG A 317 -15.01 -14.74 23.72
CA ARG A 317 -14.66 -13.35 23.97
C ARG A 317 -14.40 -12.60 22.66
N ALA A 318 -13.69 -13.22 21.71
CA ALA A 318 -13.46 -12.64 20.40
C ALA A 318 -14.78 -12.37 19.65
N LEU A 319 -15.71 -13.34 19.66
CA LEU A 319 -17.00 -13.19 19.01
C LEU A 319 -17.82 -12.05 19.61
N GLN A 320 -17.87 -11.96 20.94
CA GLN A 320 -18.57 -10.89 21.64
C GLN A 320 -17.97 -9.52 21.29
N MET A 321 -16.65 -9.39 21.31
CA MET A 321 -15.97 -8.13 20.98
C MET A 321 -16.19 -7.70 19.53
N LEU A 322 -16.20 -8.63 18.56
CA LEU A 322 -16.52 -8.32 17.17
C LEU A 322 -17.98 -7.84 16.99
N GLN A 323 -18.91 -8.43 17.74
CA GLN A 323 -20.31 -7.97 17.73
C GLN A 323 -20.46 -6.59 18.38
N ASP A 324 -19.74 -6.34 19.46
CA ASP A 324 -19.70 -5.04 20.13
C ASP A 324 -19.13 -3.94 19.22
N ALA A 325 -18.01 -4.21 18.54
CA ALA A 325 -17.43 -3.29 17.56
C ALA A 325 -18.43 -2.92 16.44
N ARG A 326 -19.32 -3.84 16.07
CA ARG A 326 -20.35 -3.63 15.03
C ARG A 326 -21.57 -2.86 15.52
N LYS A 327 -21.98 -3.04 16.78
CA LYS A 327 -23.26 -2.51 17.30
C LYS A 327 -23.12 -1.23 18.12
N LYS A 328 -22.02 -1.08 18.87
CA LYS A 328 -21.85 -0.01 19.87
C LYS A 328 -21.25 1.28 19.31
N TYR A 329 -20.75 1.26 18.07
CA TYR A 329 -20.08 2.39 17.44
C TYR A 329 -20.73 2.71 16.11
N SER A 330 -20.98 3.99 15.83
CA SER A 330 -21.52 4.48 14.56
C SER A 330 -21.08 5.93 14.30
N GLY A 331 -21.17 6.38 13.04
CA GLY A 331 -20.92 7.77 12.66
C GLY A 331 -19.45 8.18 12.62
N TYR A 332 -18.52 7.22 12.57
CA TYR A 332 -17.08 7.46 12.53
C TYR A 332 -16.51 7.36 11.10
N SER A 333 -15.32 7.92 10.88
CA SER A 333 -14.66 7.86 9.58
C SER A 333 -14.30 6.42 9.21
N LEU A 334 -14.47 6.02 7.95
CA LEU A 334 -14.17 4.66 7.47
C LEU A 334 -15.05 3.53 8.05
N GLU A 335 -16.22 3.86 8.60
CA GLU A 335 -17.18 2.88 9.15
C GLU A 335 -17.55 1.75 8.17
N SER A 336 -17.88 2.08 6.92
CA SER A 336 -18.20 1.07 5.91
C SER A 336 -17.04 0.10 5.69
N ARG A 337 -15.80 0.60 5.69
CA ARG A 337 -14.59 -0.23 5.55
C ARG A 337 -14.43 -1.16 6.74
N LEU A 338 -14.67 -0.69 7.97
CA LEU A 338 -14.63 -1.57 9.13
C LEU A 338 -15.70 -2.65 9.07
N HIS A 339 -16.93 -2.31 8.65
CA HIS A 339 -18.02 -3.29 8.54
C HIS A 339 -17.66 -4.43 7.57
N PHE A 340 -17.04 -4.12 6.43
CA PHE A 340 -16.51 -5.15 5.53
C PHE A 340 -15.47 -6.04 6.22
N ARG A 341 -14.52 -5.46 6.99
CA ARG A 341 -13.51 -6.23 7.74
C ARG A 341 -14.14 -7.10 8.84
N LEU A 342 -15.12 -6.56 9.56
CA LEU A 342 -15.83 -7.26 10.64
C LEU A 342 -16.60 -8.46 10.09
N HIS A 343 -17.20 -8.35 8.91
CA HIS A 343 -17.85 -9.49 8.26
C HIS A 343 -16.87 -10.64 8.05
N SER A 344 -15.73 -10.40 7.40
CA SER A 344 -14.70 -11.43 7.16
C SER A 344 -14.16 -12.02 8.46
N LYS A 345 -13.90 -11.19 9.48
CA LYS A 345 -13.43 -11.66 10.80
C LYS A 345 -14.47 -12.52 11.52
N LEU A 346 -15.75 -12.16 11.46
CA LEU A 346 -16.82 -12.95 12.07
C LEU A 346 -16.96 -14.32 11.42
N GLU A 347 -16.83 -14.41 10.10
CA GLU A 347 -16.82 -15.70 9.39
C GLU A 347 -15.66 -16.59 9.83
N ILE A 348 -14.45 -16.03 9.98
CA ILE A 348 -13.27 -16.76 10.47
C ILE A 348 -13.50 -17.31 11.88
N VAL A 349 -14.02 -16.49 12.79
CA VAL A 349 -14.25 -16.91 14.19
C VAL A 349 -15.35 -17.97 14.25
N LYS A 350 -16.42 -17.85 13.46
CA LYS A 350 -17.55 -18.80 13.43
C LYS A 350 -17.18 -20.13 12.76
N GLY A 351 -16.56 -20.10 11.58
CA GLY A 351 -16.28 -21.27 10.73
C GLY A 351 -15.12 -22.17 11.20
N GLY A 352 -14.79 -22.16 12.49
CA GLY A 352 -13.58 -22.76 13.05
C GLY A 352 -13.43 -24.27 12.82
N ASN A 353 -12.84 -24.65 11.68
CA ASN A 353 -12.03 -25.85 11.49
C ASN A 353 -11.02 -25.61 10.36
N GLY A 354 -9.73 -25.46 10.70
CA GLY A 354 -8.62 -25.70 9.77
C GLY A 354 -7.99 -24.51 9.01
N ALA A 355 -8.26 -23.26 9.38
CA ALA A 355 -7.59 -22.12 8.75
C ALA A 355 -6.30 -21.76 9.51
N THR A 356 -5.18 -22.37 9.11
CA THR A 356 -3.86 -21.85 9.46
C THR A 356 -3.71 -20.41 8.97
N THR A 357 -2.83 -19.64 9.61
CA THR A 357 -2.51 -18.21 9.42
C THR A 357 -2.28 -17.76 7.97
N SER A 358 -2.29 -18.67 7.00
CA SER A 358 -2.24 -18.44 5.56
C SER A 358 -3.54 -17.87 4.96
N GLN A 359 -4.72 -18.16 5.53
CA GLN A 359 -6.00 -17.64 5.00
C GLN A 359 -6.30 -16.18 5.36
N LEU A 360 -5.59 -15.61 6.34
CA LEU A 360 -5.70 -14.17 6.67
C LEU A 360 -5.17 -13.26 5.54
N ALA A 361 -4.38 -13.80 4.62
CA ALA A 361 -3.76 -13.07 3.52
C ALA A 361 -4.51 -13.21 2.18
N SER A 362 -5.53 -14.06 2.08
CA SER A 362 -6.15 -14.43 0.80
C SER A 362 -7.55 -13.85 0.55
N THR A 363 -8.09 -13.02 1.45
CA THR A 363 -9.45 -12.48 1.31
C THR A 363 -9.51 -10.97 1.06
N PHE A 364 -8.42 -10.35 0.58
CA PHE A 364 -8.44 -9.05 -0.09
C PHE A 364 -7.33 -8.97 -1.14
#